data_AF-A0A9D8XAP8-F1
#
_entry.id   AF-A0A9D8XAP8-F1
#
_cell.length_a   1.000
_cell.length_b   1.000
_cell.length_c   1.000
_cell.angle_alpha   90.00
_cell.angle_beta   90.00
_cell.angle_gamma   90.00
#
_symmetry.space_group_name_H-M   'P 1'
#
loop_
_entity.id
_entity.type
_entity.pdbx_description
1 polymer ?
#
loop_
_entity_poly.entity_id
_entity_poly.type
_entity_poly.pdbx_seq_one_letter_code
_entity_poly.pdbx_strand_id
1 'polypeptide(L)'
;MLLKPNDLLKKLHNAEPLPNLFMLMGNEAYYRSQLLAAIPEYVFVGVDVADREIKVFDKDTNLNELEGVINSYPFFCGKSLVILRD
;
A
#
# COMPACT_ATOMS: atom_id res chain seq x y z
N MET A 1 0.68 16.41 -1.08
CA MET A 1 0.74 16.74 0.36
C MET A 1 1.99 16.09 0.93
N LEU A 2 2.83 16.84 1.64
CA LEU A 2 4.00 16.29 2.34
C LEU A 2 3.59 15.99 3.79
N LEU A 3 3.73 14.74 4.21
CA LEU A 3 3.42 14.27 5.56
C LEU A 3 4.68 13.73 6.21
N LYS A 4 4.90 14.05 7.48
CA LYS A 4 5.99 13.43 8.25
C LYS A 4 5.62 11.97 8.54
N PRO A 5 6.59 11.06 8.67
CA PRO A 5 6.31 9.64 8.89
C PRO A 5 5.54 9.37 10.19
N ASN A 6 5.81 10.12 11.26
CA ASN A 6 5.03 10.05 12.51
C ASN A 6 3.55 10.41 12.32
N ASP A 7 3.27 11.44 11.52
CA ASP A 7 1.90 11.88 11.27
C ASP A 7 1.17 10.87 10.38
N LEU A 8 1.87 10.27 9.42
CA LEU A 8 1.33 9.20 8.59
C LEU A 8 0.99 7.95 9.42
N LEU A 9 1.87 7.53 10.33
CA LEU A 9 1.59 6.39 11.23
C LEU A 9 0.35 6.64 12.09
N LYS A 10 0.20 7.85 12.65
CA LYS A 10 -1.00 8.22 13.41
C LYS A 10 -2.26 8.14 12.55
N LYS A 11 -2.21 8.65 11.32
CA LYS A 11 -3.34 8.59 10.38
C LYS A 11 -3.74 7.15 10.04
N LEU A 12 -2.76 6.27 9.81
CA LEU A 12 -2.99 4.85 9.56
C LEU A 12 -3.68 4.18 10.74
N HIS A 13 -3.19 4.40 11.97
CA HIS A 13 -3.78 3.81 13.18
C HIS A 13 -5.17 4.37 13.49
N ASN A 14 -5.43 5.65 13.18
CA ASN A 14 -6.73 6.28 13.40
C ASN A 14 -7.75 5.98 12.28
N ALA A 15 -7.39 5.16 11.29
CA ALA A 15 -8.20 4.89 10.10
C ALA A 15 -8.67 6.17 9.37
N GLU A 16 -7.84 7.22 9.37
CA GLU A 16 -8.13 8.46 8.66
C GLU A 16 -8.05 8.25 7.13
N PRO A 17 -8.88 8.94 6.33
CA PRO A 17 -8.86 8.79 4.87
C PRO A 17 -7.50 9.23 4.30
N LEU A 18 -6.89 8.34 3.51
CA LEU A 18 -5.65 8.56 2.77
C LEU A 18 -5.92 8.55 1.26
N PRO A 19 -5.11 9.24 0.45
CA PRO A 19 -5.19 9.14 -1.01
C PRO A 19 -4.84 7.72 -1.47
N ASN A 20 -5.43 7.29 -2.58
CA ASN A 20 -5.17 5.96 -3.18
C ASN A 20 -3.72 5.78 -3.65
N LEU A 21 -3.01 6.88 -3.91
CA LEU A 21 -1.61 6.90 -4.32
C LEU A 21 -0.83 7.82 -3.39
N PHE A 22 0.24 7.29 -2.81
CA PHE A 22 1.21 8.07 -2.06
C PHE A 22 2.60 7.45 -2.19
N MET A 23 3.62 8.29 -2.06
CA MET A 23 5.01 7.90 -2.15
C MET A 23 5.67 8.02 -0.78
N LEU A 24 6.36 6.97 -0.36
CA LEU A 24 7.20 6.99 0.83
C LEU A 24 8.62 7.35 0.40
N MET A 25 9.11 8.50 0.84
CA MET A 25 10.50 8.93 0.59
C MET A 25 11.27 9.00 1.90
N GLY A 26 12.38 8.25 1.99
CA GLY A 26 13.27 8.26 3.13
C GLY A 26 14.01 6.94 3.33
N ASN A 27 15.20 7.02 3.93
CA ASN A 27 16.08 5.87 4.19
C ASN A 27 16.05 5.39 5.65
N GLU A 28 15.17 5.96 6.47
CA GLU A 28 15.06 5.60 7.88
C GLU A 28 14.37 4.23 8.02
N ALA A 29 15.18 3.19 8.30
CA ALA A 29 14.73 1.81 8.39
C ALA A 29 13.60 1.58 9.41
N TYR A 30 13.62 2.33 10.52
CA TYR A 30 12.58 2.28 11.54
C TYR A 30 11.20 2.63 10.96
N TYR A 31 11.05 3.81 10.36
CA TYR A 31 9.76 4.23 9.80
C TYR A 31 9.36 3.40 8.59
N ARG A 32 10.31 3.00 7.75
CA ARG A 32 10.01 2.15 6.59
C ARG A 32 9.38 0.83 7.03
N SER A 33 9.94 0.18 8.05
CA SER A 33 9.41 -1.09 8.56
C SER A 33 8.02 -0.91 9.18
N GLN A 34 7.83 0.12 10.01
CA GLN A 34 6.55 0.39 10.65
C GLN A 34 5.44 0.73 9.65
N LEU A 35 5.75 1.55 8.63
CA LEU A 35 4.79 1.91 7.59
C LEU A 35 4.43 0.71 6.71
N LEU A 36 5.40 -0.11 6.32
CA LEU A 36 5.13 -1.32 5.53
C LEU A 36 4.26 -2.34 6.25
N ALA A 37 4.30 -2.38 7.59
CA ALA A 37 3.40 -3.20 8.40
C ALA A 37 2.00 -2.57 8.54
N ALA A 38 1.92 -1.26 8.80
CA ALA A 38 0.66 -0.57 9.06
C ALA A 38 -0.21 -0.33 7.80
N ILE A 39 0.40 -0.19 6.61
CA ILE A 39 -0.34 0.08 5.36
C ILE A 39 -1.30 -1.07 5.00
N PRO A 40 -0.87 -2.34 4.94
CA PRO A 40 -1.80 -3.45 4.68
C PRO A 40 -2.95 -3.52 5.70
N GLU A 41 -2.65 -3.32 6.98
CA GLU A 41 -3.67 -3.31 8.04
C GLU A 41 -4.73 -2.25 7.77
N TYR A 42 -4.32 -1.02 7.44
CA TYR A 42 -5.21 0.08 7.09
C TYR A 42 -6.03 -0.20 5.82
N VAL A 43 -5.39 -0.70 4.76
CA VAL A 43 -6.07 -0.92 3.46
C VAL A 43 -7.14 -2.02 3.59
N PHE A 44 -6.81 -3.11 4.29
CA PHE A 44 -7.66 -4.30 4.40
C PHE A 44 -8.54 -4.33 5.65
N VAL A 45 -8.72 -3.21 6.36
CA VAL A 45 -9.72 -3.12 7.44
C VAL A 45 -11.08 -3.57 6.92
N GLY A 46 -11.66 -4.59 7.57
CA GLY A 46 -12.98 -5.12 7.22
C GLY A 46 -13.03 -5.98 5.95
N VAL A 47 -11.88 -6.32 5.35
CA VAL A 47 -11.79 -7.20 4.17
C VAL A 47 -11.36 -8.60 4.61
N ASP A 48 -12.08 -9.65 4.18
CA ASP A 48 -11.69 -11.03 4.46
C ASP A 48 -10.36 -11.37 3.77
N VAL A 49 -9.56 -12.26 4.34
CA VAL A 49 -8.25 -12.67 3.82
C VAL A 49 -8.35 -13.20 2.39
N ALA A 50 -9.44 -13.87 2.05
CA ALA A 50 -9.68 -14.39 0.69
C ALA A 50 -9.79 -13.29 -0.37
N ASP A 51 -10.17 -12.06 0.03
CA ASP A 51 -10.43 -10.93 -0.85
C ASP A 51 -9.30 -9.87 -0.81
N ARG A 52 -8.15 -10.22 -0.21
CA ARG A 52 -6.97 -9.35 -0.13
C ARG A 52 -5.97 -9.74 -1.22
N GLU A 53 -5.58 -8.77 -2.03
CA GLU A 53 -4.49 -8.93 -2.97
C GLU A 53 -3.36 -7.94 -2.64
N ILE A 54 -2.13 -8.43 -2.47
CA ILE A 54 -0.94 -7.60 -2.33
C ILE A 54 0.04 -7.98 -3.43
N LYS A 55 0.45 -7.00 -4.24
CA LYS A 55 1.49 -7.18 -5.25
C LYS A 55 2.65 -6.23 -5.00
N VAL A 56 3.85 -6.78 -4.95
CA VAL A 56 5.10 -6.04 -4.75
C VAL A 56 5.89 -6.12 -6.05
N PHE A 57 6.30 -4.97 -6.55
CA PHE A 57 7.07 -4.81 -7.76
C PHE A 57 8.42 -4.19 -7.42
N ASP A 58 9.50 -4.89 -7.76
CA ASP A 58 10.88 -4.43 -7.56
C ASP A 58 11.46 -3.84 -8.87
N LYS A 59 12.71 -3.37 -8.84
CA LYS A 59 13.35 -2.57 -9.90
C LYS A 59 13.26 -3.13 -11.34
N ASP A 60 13.21 -4.46 -11.50
CA ASP A 60 13.18 -5.13 -12.80
C ASP A 60 11.76 -5.50 -13.27
N THR A 61 10.75 -4.83 -12.73
CA THR A 61 9.34 -5.13 -13.02
C THR A 61 8.94 -4.83 -14.46
N ASN A 62 8.25 -5.77 -15.08
CA ASN A 62 7.59 -5.59 -16.37
C ASN A 62 6.40 -4.61 -16.24
N LEU A 63 6.48 -3.48 -16.93
CA LEU A 63 5.42 -2.45 -16.92
C LEU A 63 4.06 -2.98 -17.42
N ASN A 64 4.06 -3.98 -18.31
CA ASN A 64 2.82 -4.60 -18.79
C ASN A 64 2.11 -5.39 -17.67
N GLU A 65 2.86 -5.96 -16.74
CA GLU A 65 2.27 -6.64 -15.58
C GLU A 65 1.64 -5.64 -14.62
N LEU A 66 2.31 -4.51 -14.36
CA LEU A 66 1.75 -3.43 -13.56
C LEU A 66 0.44 -2.89 -14.15
N GLU A 67 0.41 -2.66 -15.47
CA GLU A 67 -0.79 -2.23 -16.18
C GLU A 67 -1.92 -3.26 -16.04
N GLY A 68 -1.60 -4.55 -16.21
CA GLY A 68 -2.55 -5.63 -16.03
C GLY A 68 -3.18 -5.66 -14.63
N VAL A 69 -2.38 -5.42 -13.59
CA VAL A 69 -2.86 -5.37 -12.20
C VAL A 69 -3.78 -4.18 -11.96
N ILE A 70 -3.39 -2.99 -12.41
CA ILE A 70 -4.18 -1.77 -12.21
C ILE A 70 -5.54 -1.87 -12.91
N ASN A 71 -5.58 -2.47 -14.10
CA ASN A 71 -6.80 -2.64 -14.88
C ASN A 71 -7.61 -3.88 -14.49
N SER A 72 -7.08 -4.74 -13.62
CA SER A 72 -7.79 -5.90 -13.09
C SER A 72 -8.59 -5.53 -11.85
N TYR A 73 -9.83 -6.00 -11.78
CA TYR A 73 -10.59 -5.98 -10.53
C TYR A 73 -10.24 -7.23 -9.72
N PRO A 74 -9.94 -7.11 -8.42
CA PRO A 74 -9.80 -8.27 -7.55
C PRO A 74 -11.11 -9.09 -7.58
N PHE A 75 -10.98 -10.42 -7.59
CA PHE A 75 -12.13 -11.31 -7.52
C PHE A 75 -12.97 -10.96 -6.26
N PHE A 76 -14.31 -11.07 -6.37
CA PHE A 76 -15.28 -10.84 -5.29
C PHE A 76 -15.34 -9.42 -4.68
N CYS A 77 -15.04 -8.38 -5.46
CA CYS A 77 -15.10 -6.98 -4.97
C CYS A 77 -14.11 -6.70 -3.82
N GLY A 78 -13.00 -7.44 -3.76
CA GLY A 78 -11.95 -7.27 -2.77
C GLY A 78 -11.16 -5.95 -2.91
N LYS A 79 -10.06 -5.85 -2.18
CA LYS A 79 -9.11 -4.73 -2.31
C LYS A 79 -7.76 -5.23 -2.81
N SER A 80 -7.10 -4.41 -3.62
CA SER A 80 -5.72 -4.65 -4.06
C SER A 80 -4.80 -3.56 -3.55
N LEU A 81 -3.62 -3.95 -3.06
CA LEU A 81 -2.54 -3.08 -2.66
C LEU A 81 -1.33 -3.34 -3.54
N VAL A 82 -0.92 -2.33 -4.30
CA VAL A 82 0.27 -2.37 -5.14
C VAL A 82 1.39 -1.59 -4.48
N ILE A 83 2.54 -2.24 -4.28
CA ILE A 83 3.74 -1.62 -3.69
C ILE A 83 4.84 -1.62 -4.74
N LEU A 84 5.25 -0.43 -5.16
CA LEU A 84 6.42 -0.24 -6.01
C LEU A 84 7.63 0.05 -5.13
N ARG A 85 8.70 -0.74 -5.28
CA ARG A 85 9.97 -0.57 -4.58
C ARG A 85 11.06 -0.18 -5.58
N ASP A 86 11.96 0.70 -5.15
CA ASP A 86 13.17 1.06 -5.93
C ASP A 86 14.23 -0.04 -5.89
#